data_AF-A0A3D3GP20-F1
#
_entry.id   AF-A0A3D3GP20-F1
#
_cell.length_a   1.000
_cell.length_b   1.000
_cell.length_c   1.000
_cell.angle_alpha   90.00
_cell.angle_beta   90.00
_cell.angle_gamma   90.00
#
_symmetry.space_group_name_H-M   'P 1'
#
loop_
_entity.id
_entity.type
_entity.pdbx_description
1 polymer ?
#
loop_
_entity_poly.entity_id
_entity_poly.type
_entity_poly.pdbx_seq_one_letter_code
_entity_poly.pdbx_strand_id
1 'polypeptide(L)'
;MSETAPFVSTKNPWVAFLLSVLFPGLGHLYVENRLAALIYGAMGAGVWISCYSSDSMLTRTAVLLILPFVVIPAARDAFDTASGKKKPVTGGESKLYVIWMLCCVGPFALPLLWRNKKFSLTVKIIWTVVVMAVVIFFFAFIEWAGEISHDFLGI
;
A
#
# COMPACT_ATOMS: atom_id res chain seq x y z
N MET A 1 -17.63 -20.42 24.07
CA MET A 1 -17.12 -19.12 24.54
C MET A 1 -15.61 -19.31 24.76
N SER A 2 -14.81 -19.18 23.69
CA SER A 2 -13.35 -19.36 23.79
C SER A 2 -12.73 -18.07 24.28
N GLU A 3 -12.17 -18.11 25.48
CA GLU A 3 -11.39 -17.06 26.13
C GLU A 3 -10.23 -16.65 25.21
N THR A 4 -10.32 -15.49 24.55
CA THR A 4 -9.21 -14.96 23.74
C THR A 4 -8.17 -14.40 24.69
N ALA A 5 -7.27 -15.26 25.17
CA ALA A 5 -6.06 -14.83 25.84
C ALA A 5 -5.38 -13.74 24.98
N PRO A 6 -4.88 -12.65 25.58
CA PRO A 6 -4.19 -11.62 24.82
C PRO A 6 -3.01 -12.28 24.11
N PHE A 7 -2.94 -12.14 22.78
CA PHE A 7 -1.84 -12.63 21.95
C PHE A 7 -0.57 -11.85 22.34
N VAL A 8 0.10 -12.26 23.42
CA VAL A 8 1.40 -11.72 23.80
C VAL A 8 2.39 -12.32 22.81
N SER A 9 2.71 -11.56 21.78
CA SER A 9 3.73 -11.97 20.83
C SER A 9 5.06 -12.10 21.58
N THR A 10 5.57 -13.32 21.72
CA THR A 10 6.90 -13.62 22.29
C THR A 10 8.03 -13.40 21.27
N LYS A 11 7.67 -12.92 20.08
CA LYS A 11 8.57 -12.77 18.94
C LYS A 11 9.35 -11.46 19.01
N ASN A 12 10.59 -11.48 18.52
CA ASN A 12 11.47 -10.32 18.64
C ASN A 12 11.00 -9.19 17.70
N PRO A 13 10.66 -7.99 18.23
CA PRO A 13 10.09 -6.92 17.42
C PRO A 13 11.08 -6.33 16.40
N TRP A 14 12.38 -6.40 16.68
CA TRP A 14 13.40 -5.98 15.73
C TRP A 14 13.49 -6.89 14.51
N VAL A 15 13.26 -8.19 14.70
CA VAL A 15 13.21 -9.16 13.58
C VAL A 15 11.98 -8.88 12.71
N ALA A 16 10.83 -8.61 13.33
CA ALA A 16 9.62 -8.23 12.59
C ALA A 16 9.81 -6.93 11.78
N PHE A 17 10.47 -5.93 12.36
CA PHE A 17 10.81 -4.68 11.68
C PHE A 17 11.70 -4.93 10.46
N LEU A 18 12.82 -5.64 10.66
CA LEU A 18 13.83 -5.85 9.63
C LEU A 18 13.29 -6.71 8.48
N LEU A 19 12.45 -7.71 8.77
CA LEU A 19 11.73 -8.47 7.75
C LEU A 19 10.80 -7.59 6.92
N SER A 20 10.05 -6.68 7.55
CA SER A 20 9.17 -5.75 6.82
C SER A 20 9.92 -4.67 6.02
N VAL A 21 11.16 -4.34 6.41
CA VAL A 21 12.04 -3.46 5.62
C VAL A 21 12.53 -4.16 4.35
N LEU A 22 12.94 -5.42 4.47
CA LEU A 22 13.41 -6.23 3.34
C LEU A 22 12.31 -6.50 2.31
N PHE A 23 11.15 -6.96 2.81
CA PHE A 23 9.97 -7.19 1.98
C PHE A 23 8.73 -6.72 2.73
N PRO A 24 7.99 -5.73 2.20
CA PRO A 24 6.74 -5.28 2.82
C PRO A 24 5.81 -6.48 3.01
N GLY A 25 5.40 -6.75 4.26
CA GLY A 25 4.51 -7.85 4.61
C GLY A 25 5.17 -9.10 5.23
N LEU A 26 6.49 -9.30 5.10
CA LEU A 26 7.17 -10.44 5.75
C LEU A 26 7.20 -10.32 7.28
N GLY A 27 7.37 -9.10 7.81
CA GLY A 27 7.35 -8.88 9.26
C GLY A 27 5.98 -9.20 9.86
N HIS A 28 4.89 -8.95 9.14
CA HIS A 28 3.55 -9.33 9.56
C HIS A 28 3.30 -10.83 9.45
N LEU A 29 3.92 -11.51 8.48
CA LEU A 29 3.88 -12.97 8.39
C LEU A 29 4.59 -13.60 9.61
N TYR A 30 5.72 -13.03 10.01
CA TYR A 30 6.46 -13.45 11.21
C TYR A 30 5.62 -13.29 12.48
N VAL A 31 4.82 -12.21 12.60
CA VAL A 31 3.92 -11.99 13.74
C VAL A 31 2.56 -12.72 13.57
N GLU A 32 2.44 -13.62 12.59
CA GLU A 32 1.23 -14.41 12.28
C GLU A 32 -0.02 -13.58 11.91
N ASN A 33 0.18 -12.30 11.56
CA ASN A 33 -0.88 -11.43 11.10
C ASN A 33 -1.07 -11.56 9.59
N ARG A 34 -1.74 -12.64 9.19
CA ARG A 34 -1.93 -13.04 7.77
C ARG A 34 -2.58 -11.95 6.92
N LEU A 35 -3.54 -11.21 7.47
CA LEU A 35 -4.28 -10.19 6.74
C LEU A 35 -3.41 -8.97 6.42
N ALA A 36 -2.58 -8.55 7.39
CA ALA A 36 -1.63 -7.47 7.18
C ALA A 36 -0.48 -7.87 6.27
N ALA A 37 0.01 -9.11 6.42
CA ALA A 37 0.99 -9.69 5.52
C ALA A 37 0.48 -9.69 4.06
N LEU A 38 -0.79 -10.01 3.84
CA LEU A 38 -1.38 -10.00 2.50
C LEU A 38 -1.52 -8.58 1.92
N ILE A 39 -1.96 -7.60 2.71
CA ILE A 39 -2.10 -6.21 2.23
C ILE A 39 -0.73 -5.62 1.88
N TYR A 40 0.20 -5.64 2.84
CA TYR A 40 1.54 -5.08 2.61
C TYR A 40 2.32 -5.90 1.59
N GLY A 41 2.14 -7.22 1.57
CA GLY A 41 2.70 -8.11 0.56
C GLY A 41 2.20 -7.79 -0.85
N ALA A 42 0.89 -7.56 -1.03
CA ALA A 42 0.33 -7.17 -2.33
C ALA A 42 0.84 -5.79 -2.78
N MET A 43 0.91 -4.81 -1.86
CA MET A 43 1.46 -3.48 -2.16
C MET A 43 2.95 -3.57 -2.52
N GLY A 44 3.73 -4.35 -1.77
CA GLY A 44 5.14 -4.58 -2.04
C GLY A 44 5.37 -5.31 -3.36
N ALA A 45 4.61 -6.36 -3.65
CA ALA A 45 4.67 -7.09 -4.91
C ALA A 45 4.35 -6.18 -6.10
N GLY A 46 3.34 -5.32 -5.98
CA GLY A 46 3.03 -4.33 -7.02
C GLY A 46 4.21 -3.40 -7.31
N VAL A 47 4.84 -2.85 -6.26
CA VAL A 47 6.03 -2.00 -6.38
C VAL A 47 7.20 -2.75 -7.04
N TRP A 48 7.46 -4.00 -6.63
CA TRP A 48 8.51 -4.84 -7.20
C TRP A 48 8.26 -5.17 -8.68
N ILE A 49 7.03 -5.55 -9.03
CA ILE A 49 6.62 -5.81 -10.43
C ILE A 49 6.78 -4.54 -11.27
N SER A 50 6.35 -3.39 -10.76
CA SER A 50 6.55 -2.10 -11.44
C SER A 50 8.03 -1.78 -11.64
N CYS A 51 8.89 -2.03 -10.65
CA CYS A 51 10.34 -1.85 -10.81
C CYS A 51 10.94 -2.79 -11.88
N TYR A 52 10.51 -4.06 -11.90
CA TYR A 52 11.05 -5.07 -12.82
C TYR A 52 10.58 -4.84 -14.27
N SER A 53 9.30 -4.51 -14.47
CA SER A 53 8.71 -4.31 -15.79
C SER A 53 8.99 -2.92 -16.39
N SER A 54 9.62 -2.01 -15.65
CA SER A 54 9.91 -0.66 -16.14
C SER A 54 11.26 -0.57 -16.83
N ASP A 55 11.26 -0.30 -18.14
CA ASP A 55 12.49 -0.02 -18.90
C ASP A 55 13.00 1.43 -18.72
N SER A 56 12.10 2.37 -18.40
CA SER A 56 12.43 3.78 -18.19
C SER A 56 13.07 4.04 -16.82
N MET A 57 14.21 4.75 -16.81
CA MET A 57 14.87 5.19 -15.58
C MET A 57 14.01 6.16 -14.77
N LEU A 58 13.18 6.97 -15.43
CA LEU A 58 12.25 7.89 -14.76
C LEU A 58 11.23 7.11 -13.92
N THR A 59 10.62 6.08 -14.51
CA THR A 59 9.64 5.23 -13.82
C THR A 59 10.28 4.50 -12.64
N ARG A 60 11.49 3.93 -12.81
CA ARG A 60 12.22 3.31 -11.70
C ARG A 60 12.51 4.30 -10.57
N THR A 61 12.91 5.53 -10.90
CA THR A 61 13.21 6.58 -9.91
C THR A 61 11.94 6.99 -9.16
N ALA A 62 10.83 7.19 -9.86
CA ALA A 62 9.54 7.51 -9.24
C ALA A 62 9.06 6.40 -8.30
N VAL A 63 9.18 5.12 -8.71
CA VAL A 63 8.81 3.97 -7.87
C VAL A 63 9.72 3.86 -6.63
N LEU A 64 11.02 4.09 -6.79
CA LEU A 64 11.96 4.11 -5.65
C LEU A 64 11.66 5.24 -4.65
N LEU A 65 11.16 6.39 -5.11
CA LEU A 65 10.71 7.46 -4.22
C LEU A 65 9.43 7.12 -3.44
N ILE A 66 8.54 6.30 -4.02
CA ILE A 66 7.31 5.83 -3.36
C ILE A 66 7.61 4.70 -2.36
N LEU A 67 8.62 3.87 -2.63
CA LEU A 67 9.01 2.73 -1.81
C LEU A 67 9.15 3.02 -0.30
N PRO A 68 9.84 4.08 0.17
CA PRO A 68 9.91 4.39 1.60
C PRO A 68 8.54 4.69 2.20
N PHE A 69 7.60 5.28 1.45
CA PHE A 69 6.25 5.54 1.93
C PHE A 69 5.41 4.26 2.11
N VAL A 70 5.80 3.15 1.50
CA VAL A 70 5.18 1.84 1.71
C VAL A 70 5.92 1.07 2.80
N VAL A 71 7.26 1.06 2.75
CA VAL A 71 8.11 0.28 3.65
C VAL A 71 8.11 0.82 5.08
N ILE A 72 8.25 2.13 5.28
CA ILE A 72 8.31 2.74 6.61
C ILE A 72 7.05 2.43 7.43
N PRO A 73 5.81 2.66 6.93
CA PRO A 73 4.63 2.30 7.68
C PRO A 73 4.52 0.80 7.87
N ALA A 74 4.85 -0.04 6.88
CA ALA A 74 4.81 -1.50 7.05
C ALA A 74 5.78 -2.00 8.14
N ALA A 75 6.99 -1.44 8.21
CA ALA A 75 8.02 -1.81 9.17
C ALA A 75 7.66 -1.36 10.59
N ARG A 76 7.27 -0.09 10.75
CA ARG A 76 6.79 0.45 12.04
C ARG A 76 5.63 -0.37 12.58
N ASP A 77 4.74 -0.75 11.70
CA ASP A 77 3.52 -1.44 12.03
C ASP A 77 3.75 -2.91 12.42
N ALA A 78 4.67 -3.61 11.73
CA ALA A 78 5.13 -4.93 12.15
C ALA A 78 5.84 -4.89 13.52
N PHE A 79 6.65 -3.86 13.78
CA PHE A 79 7.31 -3.65 15.06
C PHE A 79 6.32 -3.44 16.21
N ASP A 80 5.33 -2.57 16.02
CA ASP A 80 4.32 -2.28 17.05
C ASP A 80 3.47 -3.53 17.35
N THR A 81 3.15 -4.32 16.32
CA THR A 81 2.43 -5.61 16.47
C THR A 81 3.24 -6.62 17.26
N ALA A 82 4.54 -6.76 16.95
CA ALA A 82 5.44 -7.66 17.68
C ALA A 82 5.71 -7.19 19.11
N SER A 83 5.69 -5.88 19.38
CA SER A 83 5.91 -5.30 20.71
C SER A 83 4.69 -5.45 21.65
N GLY A 84 3.63 -6.13 21.21
CA GLY A 84 2.42 -6.35 22.03
C GLY A 84 1.61 -5.08 22.29
N LYS A 85 1.90 -3.96 21.61
CA LYS A 85 1.08 -2.74 21.72
C LYS A 85 -0.27 -3.01 21.06
N LYS A 86 -1.38 -2.84 21.79
CA LYS A 86 -2.78 -3.00 21.32
C LYS A 86 -3.22 -1.94 20.30
N LYS A 87 -2.40 -1.62 19.30
CA LYS A 87 -2.78 -0.80 18.15
C LYS A 87 -2.59 -1.64 16.88
N PRO A 88 -3.66 -2.07 16.19
CA PRO A 88 -3.51 -2.71 14.88
C PRO A 88 -3.00 -1.66 13.87
N VAL A 89 -1.84 -1.92 13.27
CA VAL A 89 -1.60 -2.67 12.04
C VAL A 89 -1.79 -1.85 10.72
N THR A 90 -2.11 -0.56 10.81
CA THR A 90 -1.70 0.47 9.84
C THR A 90 -1.76 1.81 10.57
N GLY A 91 -0.79 2.71 10.36
CA GLY A 91 -0.93 4.14 10.68
C GLY A 91 -2.14 4.85 10.03
N GLY A 92 -2.97 4.13 9.26
CA GLY A 92 -4.20 4.58 8.60
C GLY A 92 -5.43 4.75 9.49
N GLU A 93 -5.27 4.85 10.81
CA GLU A 93 -6.29 5.44 11.68
C GLU A 93 -6.56 6.92 11.35
N SER A 94 -5.57 7.62 10.77
CA SER A 94 -5.78 8.99 10.30
C SER A 94 -6.43 8.96 8.91
N LYS A 95 -7.57 9.67 8.78
CA LYS A 95 -8.26 9.84 7.49
C LYS A 95 -7.31 10.43 6.44
N LEU A 96 -6.45 11.36 6.88
CA LEU A 96 -5.46 12.03 6.06
C LEU A 96 -4.43 11.07 5.48
N TYR A 97 -3.90 10.12 6.26
CA TYR A 97 -2.93 9.13 5.75
C TYR A 97 -3.55 8.24 4.68
N VAL A 98 -4.79 7.78 4.88
CA VAL A 98 -5.47 6.93 3.90
C VAL A 98 -5.71 7.70 2.60
N ILE A 99 -6.19 8.95 2.68
CA ILE A 99 -6.40 9.80 1.50
C ILE A 99 -5.06 10.09 0.80
N TRP A 100 -4.02 10.42 1.56
CA TRP A 100 -2.69 10.70 1.01
C TRP A 100 -2.09 9.46 0.31
N MET A 101 -2.20 8.28 0.93
CA MET A 101 -1.80 7.01 0.29
C MET A 101 -2.63 6.70 -0.96
N LEU A 102 -3.91 7.06 -0.97
CA LEU A 102 -4.79 6.90 -2.13
C LEU A 102 -4.37 7.80 -3.29
N CYS A 103 -3.95 9.04 -2.99
CA CYS A 103 -3.42 9.97 -3.98
C CYS A 103 -2.05 9.53 -4.51
N CYS A 104 -1.16 9.02 -3.65
CA CYS A 104 0.22 8.69 -4.05
C CYS A 104 0.37 7.30 -4.68
N VAL A 105 -0.37 6.30 -4.17
CA VAL A 105 -0.25 4.90 -4.60
C VAL A 105 -1.43 4.48 -5.52
N GLY A 106 -2.45 5.35 -5.64
CA GLY A 106 -3.59 5.14 -6.53
C GLY A 106 -4.47 3.95 -6.09
N PRO A 107 -4.90 3.09 -7.02
CA PRO A 107 -5.86 2.01 -6.74
C PRO A 107 -5.32 0.95 -5.78
N PHE A 108 -4.00 0.83 -5.63
CA PHE A 108 -3.39 -0.13 -4.70
C PHE A 108 -3.60 0.22 -3.22
N ALA A 109 -4.02 1.45 -2.91
CA ALA A 109 -4.41 1.85 -1.56
C ALA A 109 -5.91 1.61 -1.25
N LEU A 110 -6.71 1.09 -2.19
CA LEU A 110 -8.12 0.77 -1.95
C LEU A 110 -8.34 -0.27 -0.83
N PRO A 111 -7.53 -1.36 -0.70
CA PRO A 111 -7.66 -2.28 0.43
C PRO A 111 -7.49 -1.58 1.79
N LEU A 112 -6.64 -0.55 1.85
CA LEU A 112 -6.42 0.25 3.06
C LEU A 112 -7.66 1.07 3.43
N LEU A 113 -8.32 1.69 2.43
CA LEU A 113 -9.55 2.44 2.59
C LEU A 113 -10.69 1.54 3.12
N TRP A 114 -10.85 0.35 2.55
CA TRP A 114 -11.92 -0.58 2.92
C TRP A 114 -11.77 -1.12 4.34
N ARG A 115 -10.53 -1.27 4.82
CA ARG A 115 -10.24 -1.75 6.17
C ARG A 115 -10.52 -0.71 7.27
N ASN A 116 -10.49 0.59 6.94
CA ASN A 116 -10.66 1.63 7.95
C ASN A 116 -12.13 1.72 8.41
N LYS A 117 -12.36 1.57 9.72
CA LYS A 117 -13.69 1.63 10.36
C LYS A 117 -14.25 3.05 10.48
N LYS A 118 -13.39 4.09 10.40
CA LYS A 118 -13.80 5.50 10.50
C LYS A 118 -14.47 6.03 9.24
N PHE A 119 -14.39 5.30 8.13
CA PHE A 119 -15.06 5.64 6.88
C PHE A 119 -16.39 4.90 6.77
N SER A 120 -17.46 5.63 6.44
CA SER A 120 -18.75 5.02 6.12
C SER A 120 -18.66 4.24 4.81
N LEU A 121 -19.56 3.26 4.65
CA LEU A 121 -19.64 2.45 3.44
C LEU A 121 -19.79 3.33 2.18
N THR A 122 -20.62 4.37 2.25
CA THR A 122 -20.83 5.33 1.16
C THR A 122 -19.55 6.03 0.77
N VAL A 123 -18.77 6.50 1.75
CA VAL A 123 -17.50 7.19 1.47
C VAL A 123 -16.47 6.24 0.87
N LYS A 124 -16.45 4.97 1.30
CA LYS A 124 -15.58 3.95 0.70
C LYS A 124 -15.90 3.74 -0.78
N ILE A 125 -17.19 3.57 -1.10
CA ILE A 125 -17.64 3.39 -2.48
C ILE A 125 -17.33 4.62 -3.34
N ILE A 126 -17.65 5.82 -2.86
CA ILE A 126 -17.37 7.08 -3.58
C ILE A 126 -15.88 7.18 -3.92
N TRP A 127 -14.99 6.99 -2.94
CA TRP A 127 -13.55 7.07 -3.19
C TRP A 127 -13.05 5.98 -4.14
N THR A 128 -13.60 4.77 -4.09
CA THR A 128 -13.23 3.73 -5.06
C THR A 128 -13.60 4.12 -6.48
N VAL A 129 -14.81 4.65 -6.69
CA VAL A 129 -15.28 5.10 -8.01
C VAL A 129 -14.44 6.26 -8.51
N VAL A 130 -14.15 7.25 -7.66
CA VAL A 130 -13.32 8.41 -8.01
C VAL A 130 -11.91 7.97 -8.43
N VAL A 131 -11.26 7.10 -7.65
CA VAL A 131 -9.91 6.61 -7.99
C VAL A 131 -9.91 5.85 -9.31
N MET A 132 -10.88 4.95 -9.51
CA MET A 132 -10.98 4.21 -10.78
C MET A 132 -11.26 5.14 -11.96
N ALA A 133 -12.11 6.16 -11.80
CA ALA A 133 -12.37 7.15 -12.83
C ALA A 133 -11.13 7.96 -13.18
N VAL A 134 -10.34 8.39 -12.18
CA VAL A 134 -9.06 9.09 -12.40
C VAL A 134 -8.05 8.20 -13.14
N VAL A 135 -7.96 6.92 -12.76
CA VAL A 135 -7.07 5.96 -13.44
C VAL A 135 -7.48 5.77 -14.90
N ILE A 136 -8.78 5.56 -15.18
CA ILE A 136 -9.30 5.42 -16.54
C ILE A 136 -9.06 6.70 -17.35
N PHE A 137 -9.36 7.87 -16.77
CA PHE A 137 -9.12 9.15 -17.41
C PHE A 137 -7.64 9.34 -17.75
N PHE A 138 -6.74 8.98 -16.84
CA PHE A 138 -5.31 9.10 -17.06
C PHE A 138 -4.81 8.18 -18.19
N PHE A 139 -5.30 6.94 -18.26
CA PHE A 139 -4.98 6.04 -19.39
C PHE A 139 -5.52 6.57 -20.72
N ALA A 140 -6.79 7.00 -20.75
CA ALA A 140 -7.38 7.60 -21.95
C ALA A 140 -6.65 8.88 -22.38
N PHE A 141 -6.20 9.68 -21.42
CA PHE A 141 -5.41 10.88 -21.69
C PHE A 141 -4.03 10.55 -22.28
N ILE A 142 -3.35 9.51 -21.78
CA ILE A 142 -2.08 9.05 -22.35
C ILE A 142 -2.27 8.55 -23.79
N GLU A 143 -3.31 7.75 -24.04
CA GLU A 143 -3.61 7.27 -25.40
C GLU A 143 -3.88 8.44 -26.35
N TRP A 144 -4.75 9.37 -25.96
CA TRP A 144 -5.05 10.57 -26.73
C TRP A 144 -3.82 11.46 -26.97
N ALA A 145 -2.99 11.67 -25.95
CA ALA A 145 -1.75 12.43 -26.09
C ALA A 145 -0.73 11.71 -26.99
N GLY A 146 -0.73 10.38 -26.96
CA GLY A 146 0.07 9.54 -27.86
C GLY A 146 -0.33 9.74 -29.31
N GLU A 147 -1.63 9.66 -29.62
CA GLU A 147 -2.16 9.88 -30.98
C GLU A 147 -1.77 11.28 -31.51
N ILE A 148 -1.95 12.32 -30.71
CA ILE A 148 -1.53 13.69 -31.09
C ILE A 148 -0.03 13.76 -31.35
N SER A 149 0.78 13.07 -30.55
CA SER A 149 2.23 13.07 -30.74
C SER A 149 2.65 12.39 -32.04
N HIS A 150 1.96 11.32 -32.45
CA HIS A 150 2.17 10.64 -33.73
C HIS A 150 1.81 11.57 -34.91
N ASP A 151 0.64 12.22 -34.85
CA ASP A 151 0.21 13.16 -35.89
C ASP A 151 1.14 14.38 -36.01
N PHE A 152 1.68 14.87 -34.88
CA PHE A 152 2.54 16.05 -34.86
C PHE A 152 3.99 15.76 -35.25
N LEU A 153 4.52 14.57 -34.91
CA LEU A 153 5.91 14.20 -35.17
C LEU A 153 6.10 13.41 -36.48
N GLY A 154 5.03 12.97 -37.14
CA GLY A 154 5.10 12.29 -38.44
C GLY A 154 5.83 10.94 -38.40
N ILE A 155 5.82 10.28 -37.24
CA ILE A 155 6.32 8.91 -37.00
C ILE A 155 5.19 8.02 -36.51
#